data_AF-A0A3N5QB50-F1
#
_entry.id   AF-A0A3N5QB50-F1
#
_cell.length_a   1.000
_cell.length_b   1.000
_cell.length_c   1.000
_cell.angle_alpha   90.00
_cell.angle_beta   90.00
_cell.angle_gamma   90.00
#
_symmetry.space_group_name_H-M   'P 1'
#
loop_
_entity.id
_entity.type
_entity.pdbx_description
1 polymer ?
#
loop_
_entity_poly.entity_id
_entity_poly.type
_entity_poly.pdbx_seq_one_letter_code
_entity_poly.pdbx_strand_id
1 'polypeptide(L)'
;MRKIFPIIIGLLLVVGFYYLASTSGLDDNTFRELDLLITSEHNQLKLDYAQMKISQLQYFEKLEELNKKEDDLFNEVKLHKFENITEYNYWHRSRLKFPSNIKMEIFRITQAKKDSL
;
A
#
# COMPACT_ATOMS: atom_id res chain seq x y z
N MET A 1 5.17 24.44 26.38
CA MET A 1 4.45 23.23 26.85
C MET A 1 3.90 22.48 25.65
N ARG A 2 4.25 21.20 25.55
CA ARG A 2 3.75 20.24 24.54
C ARG A 2 2.21 20.22 24.51
N LYS A 3 1.62 20.27 23.32
CA LYS A 3 0.33 19.66 23.02
C LYS A 3 0.49 18.79 21.79
N ILE A 4 1.06 17.62 22.03
CA ILE A 4 0.99 16.47 21.13
C ILE A 4 -0.48 15.99 21.21
N PHE A 5 -0.94 15.28 20.18
CA PHE A 5 -2.19 14.49 20.10
C PHE A 5 -3.40 15.18 19.46
N PRO A 6 -3.58 14.95 18.15
CA PRO A 6 -4.70 14.09 17.74
C PRO A 6 -4.32 12.88 16.89
N ILE A 7 -3.02 12.64 16.64
CA ILE A 7 -2.58 11.60 15.68
C ILE A 7 -2.74 10.16 16.22
N ILE A 8 -2.80 9.97 17.55
CA ILE A 8 -2.87 8.61 18.14
C ILE A 8 -4.27 8.00 18.08
N ILE A 9 -5.32 8.79 17.86
CA ILE A 9 -6.69 8.26 17.73
C ILE A 9 -6.87 7.57 16.38
N GLY A 10 -6.27 8.09 15.30
CA GLY A 10 -6.32 7.45 13.98
C GLY A 10 -5.58 6.11 13.94
N LEU A 11 -4.42 6.01 14.61
CA LEU A 11 -3.61 4.79 14.63
C LEU A 11 -4.25 3.67 15.49
N LEU A 12 -4.91 4.02 16.60
CA LEU A 12 -5.61 3.05 17.45
C LEU A 12 -6.86 2.48 16.79
N LEU A 13 -7.54 3.24 15.92
CA LEU A 13 -8.66 2.71 15.13
C LEU A 13 -8.19 1.71 14.08
N VAL A 14 -7.05 1.94 13.42
CA VAL A 14 -6.47 0.98 12.46
C VAL A 14 -6.03 -0.30 13.17
N VAL A 15 -5.31 -0.19 14.29
CA VAL A 15 -4.85 -1.38 15.05
C VAL A 15 -6.04 -2.15 15.68
N GLY A 16 -7.07 -1.44 16.15
CA GLY A 16 -8.30 -2.04 16.66
C GLY A 16 -9.10 -2.78 15.58
N PHE A 17 -9.13 -2.27 14.35
CA PHE A 17 -9.72 -2.96 13.19
C PHE A 17 -8.95 -4.22 12.82
N TYR A 18 -7.61 -4.16 12.80
CA TYR A 18 -6.76 -5.33 12.56
C TYR A 18 -6.98 -6.43 13.59
N TYR A 19 -7.15 -6.09 14.87
CA TYR A 19 -7.40 -7.08 15.92
C TYR A 19 -8.82 -7.66 15.84
N LEU A 20 -9.83 -6.86 15.49
CA LEU A 20 -11.21 -7.34 15.39
C LEU A 20 -11.47 -8.15 14.10
N ALA A 21 -10.79 -7.83 13.00
CA ALA A 21 -10.82 -8.60 11.75
C ALA A 21 -9.99 -9.91 11.83
N SER A 22 -9.16 -10.08 12.86
CA SER A 22 -8.41 -11.33 13.04
C SER A 22 -9.26 -12.51 13.51
N THR A 23 -10.47 -12.27 14.04
CA THR A 23 -11.38 -13.32 14.52
C THR A 23 -12.50 -13.64 13.52
N SER A 24 -12.76 -12.76 12.56
CA SER A 24 -13.61 -12.97 11.39
C SER A 24 -12.87 -12.37 10.20
N GLY A 25 -12.30 -13.20 9.32
CA GLY A 25 -11.45 -12.75 8.22
C GLY A 25 -11.99 -11.52 7.48
N LEU A 26 -11.08 -10.68 6.98
CA LEU A 26 -11.42 -9.43 6.27
C LEU A 26 -12.49 -9.70 5.21
N ASP A 27 -13.54 -8.87 5.20
CA ASP A 27 -14.57 -8.97 4.18
C ASP A 27 -14.03 -8.52 2.81
N ASP A 28 -14.75 -8.91 1.75
CA ASP A 28 -14.33 -8.67 0.37
C ASP A 28 -14.09 -7.18 0.06
N ASN A 29 -14.83 -6.26 0.69
CA ASN A 29 -14.71 -4.82 0.45
C ASN A 29 -13.50 -4.23 1.17
N THR A 30 -13.15 -4.75 2.34
CA THR A 30 -12.02 -4.26 3.13
C THR A 30 -10.71 -4.36 2.35
N PHE A 31 -10.52 -5.43 1.57
CA PHE A 31 -9.35 -5.52 0.70
C PHE A 31 -9.28 -4.37 -0.30
N ARG A 32 -10.40 -4.01 -0.94
CA ARG A 32 -10.44 -2.90 -1.90
C ARG A 32 -10.14 -1.57 -1.22
N GLU A 33 -10.65 -1.34 -0.02
CA GLU A 33 -10.36 -0.11 0.73
C GLU A 33 -8.87 0.00 1.05
N LEU A 34 -8.23 -1.10 1.44
CA LEU A 34 -6.77 -1.15 1.65
C LEU A 34 -5.99 -0.87 0.36
N ASP A 35 -6.41 -1.41 -0.80
CA ASP A 35 -5.77 -1.11 -2.09
C ASP A 35 -5.88 0.38 -2.47
N LEU A 36 -7.06 0.96 -2.24
CA LEU A 36 -7.31 2.38 -2.50
C LEU A 36 -6.46 3.27 -1.58
N LEU A 37 -6.28 2.87 -0.31
CA LEU A 37 -5.42 3.57 0.62
C LEU A 37 -3.95 3.54 0.16
N ILE A 38 -3.43 2.36 -0.18
CA ILE A 38 -2.04 2.20 -0.68
C ILE A 38 -1.85 3.01 -1.96
N THR A 39 -2.81 2.97 -2.88
CA THR A 39 -2.77 3.75 -4.13
C THR A 39 -2.77 5.25 -3.86
N SER A 40 -3.55 5.70 -2.89
CA SER A 40 -3.60 7.11 -2.47
C SER A 40 -2.28 7.55 -1.84
N GLU A 41 -1.71 6.74 -0.94
CA GLU A 41 -0.39 6.99 -0.33
C GLU A 41 0.71 7.07 -1.41
N HIS A 42 0.70 6.17 -2.41
CA HIS A 42 1.64 6.19 -3.52
C HIS A 42 1.52 7.47 -4.36
N ASN A 43 0.30 7.88 -4.70
CA ASN A 43 0.06 9.11 -5.44
C ASN A 43 0.53 10.35 -4.68
N GLN A 44 0.27 10.41 -3.37
CA GLN A 44 0.74 11.51 -2.53
C GLN A 44 2.27 11.54 -2.46
N LEU A 45 2.91 10.37 -2.31
CA LEU A 45 4.36 10.25 -2.30
C LEU A 45 4.99 10.77 -3.60
N LYS A 46 4.39 10.48 -4.75
CA LYS A 46 4.80 11.01 -6.06
C LYS A 46 4.69 12.52 -6.13
N LEU A 47 3.60 13.09 -5.62
CA LEU A 47 3.39 14.54 -5.58
C LEU A 47 4.44 15.22 -4.70
N ASP A 48 4.72 14.67 -3.52
CA ASP A 48 5.71 15.24 -2.61
C ASP A 48 7.12 15.20 -3.19
N TYR A 49 7.47 14.14 -3.91
CA TYR A 49 8.74 14.07 -4.64
C TYR A 49 8.80 15.06 -5.80
N ALA A 50 7.76 15.15 -6.62
CA ALA A 50 7.68 16.10 -7.74
C ALA A 50 7.76 17.57 -7.27
N GLN A 51 7.25 17.85 -6.07
CA GLN A 51 7.32 19.17 -5.42
C GLN A 51 8.62 19.40 -4.64
N MET A 52 9.60 18.49 -4.75
CA MET A 52 10.89 18.55 -4.06
C MET A 52 10.78 18.67 -2.52
N LYS A 53 9.67 18.22 -1.93
CA LYS A 53 9.47 18.22 -0.47
C LYS A 53 10.28 17.12 0.22
N ILE A 54 10.63 16.08 -0.51
CA ILE A 54 11.44 14.94 -0.06
C ILE A 54 12.57 14.70 -1.05
N SER A 55 13.70 14.20 -0.53
CA SER A 55 14.83 13.78 -1.35
C SER A 55 14.54 12.49 -2.11
N GLN A 56 15.34 12.21 -3.15
CA GLN A 56 15.24 10.95 -3.90
C GLN A 56 15.47 9.72 -3.00
N LEU A 57 16.38 9.82 -2.01
CA LEU A 57 16.62 8.73 -1.05
C LEU A 57 15.36 8.45 -0.22
N GLN A 58 14.76 9.49 0.36
CA GLN A 58 13.52 9.37 1.13
C GLN A 58 12.35 8.88 0.29
N TYR A 59 12.29 9.29 -0.98
CA TYR A 59 11.28 8.80 -1.92
C TYR A 59 11.41 7.28 -2.13
N PHE A 60 12.63 6.81 -2.37
CA PHE A 60 12.90 5.39 -2.57
C PHE A 60 12.59 4.54 -1.32
N GLU A 61 13.05 4.97 -0.14
CA GLU A 61 12.77 4.28 1.13
C GLU A 61 11.25 4.14 1.38
N LYS A 62 10.49 5.22 1.15
CA LYS A 62 9.02 5.20 1.30
C LYS A 62 8.32 4.35 0.25
N LEU A 63 8.86 4.27 -0.98
CA LEU A 63 8.34 3.35 -1.99
C LEU A 63 8.54 1.89 -1.56
N GLU A 64 9.69 1.54 -0.97
CA GLU A 64 9.96 0.19 -0.46
C GLU A 64 8.99 -0.17 0.68
N GLU A 65 8.71 0.76 1.59
CA GLU A 65 7.71 0.57 2.65
C GLU A 65 6.31 0.33 2.08
N LEU A 66 5.88 1.11 1.08
CA LEU A 66 4.59 0.92 0.41
C LEU A 66 4.52 -0.40 -0.35
N ASN A 67 5.62 -0.80 -1.02
CA ASN A 67 5.69 -2.08 -1.71
C ASN A 67 5.51 -3.25 -0.73
N LYS A 68 6.07 -3.15 0.48
CA LYS A 68 5.87 -4.17 1.51
C LYS A 68 4.40 -4.27 1.92
N LYS A 69 3.74 -3.14 2.19
CA LYS A 69 2.29 -3.12 2.51
C LYS A 69 1.45 -3.76 1.39
N GLU A 70 1.79 -3.47 0.13
CA GLU A 70 1.09 -4.02 -1.02
C GLU A 70 1.34 -5.54 -1.18
N ASP A 71 2.58 -5.99 -1.02
CA ASP A 71 2.91 -7.42 -1.08
C ASP A 71 2.21 -8.18 0.07
N ASP A 72 2.11 -7.60 1.28
CA ASP A 72 1.36 -8.16 2.41
C ASP A 72 -0.13 -8.29 2.07
N LEU A 73 -0.76 -7.21 1.58
CA LEU A 73 -2.17 -7.21 1.12
C LEU A 73 -2.41 -8.28 0.04
N PHE A 74 -1.51 -8.39 -0.94
CA PHE A 74 -1.64 -9.37 -2.02
C PHE A 74 -1.53 -10.80 -1.52
N ASN A 75 -0.72 -11.06 -0.49
CA ASN A 75 -0.62 -12.39 0.11
C ASN A 75 -1.90 -12.77 0.85
N GLU A 76 -2.52 -11.83 1.56
CA GLU A 76 -3.82 -12.06 2.21
C GLU A 76 -4.92 -12.32 1.17
N VAL A 77 -5.02 -11.49 0.13
CA VAL A 77 -5.99 -11.66 -0.97
C VAL A 77 -5.87 -13.02 -1.64
N LYS A 78 -4.65 -13.54 -1.84
CA LYS A 78 -4.44 -14.87 -2.46
C LYS A 78 -4.99 -16.02 -1.62
N LEU A 79 -5.03 -15.86 -0.30
CA LEU A 79 -5.54 -16.85 0.64
C LEU A 79 -7.05 -16.69 0.89
N HIS A 80 -7.59 -15.51 0.54
CA HIS A 80 -8.98 -15.18 0.76
C HIS A 80 -9.92 -15.87 -0.23
N LYS A 81 -11.11 -16.25 0.27
CA LYS A 81 -12.19 -16.80 -0.55
C LYS A 81 -13.28 -15.74 -0.71
N PHE A 82 -13.24 -15.05 -1.85
CA PHE A 82 -14.24 -14.05 -2.20
C PHE A 82 -15.64 -14.67 -2.38
N GLU A 83 -16.65 -14.03 -1.79
CA GLU A 83 -18.07 -14.33 -2.03
C GLU A 83 -18.63 -13.44 -3.15
N ASN A 84 -18.10 -12.22 -3.28
CA ASN A 84 -18.44 -11.25 -4.29
C ASN A 84 -17.58 -11.43 -5.55
N ILE A 85 -18.22 -11.84 -6.65
CA ILE A 85 -17.56 -12.05 -7.94
C ILE A 85 -16.91 -10.77 -8.51
N THR A 86 -17.43 -9.60 -8.16
CA THR A 86 -16.85 -8.30 -8.57
C THR A 86 -15.50 -8.08 -7.90
N GLU A 87 -15.41 -8.37 -6.60
CA GLU A 87 -14.14 -8.29 -5.85
C GLU A 87 -13.16 -9.35 -6.33
N TYR A 88 -13.61 -10.59 -6.50
CA TYR A 88 -12.80 -11.65 -7.07
C TYR A 88 -12.16 -11.25 -8.41
N ASN A 89 -12.95 -10.68 -9.33
CA ASN A 89 -12.46 -10.28 -10.64
C ASN A 89 -11.49 -9.10 -10.56
N TYR A 90 -11.79 -8.10 -9.72
CA TYR A 90 -10.89 -6.98 -9.49
C TYR A 90 -9.51 -7.45 -9.04
N TRP A 91 -9.45 -8.41 -8.11
CA TRP A 91 -8.20 -8.96 -7.60
C TRP A 91 -7.50 -9.90 -8.57
N HIS A 92 -8.14 -11.02 -8.93
CA HIS A 92 -7.49 -12.11 -9.64
C HIS A 92 -7.43 -11.92 -11.16
N ARG A 93 -8.31 -11.10 -11.74
CA ARG A 93 -8.27 -10.80 -13.19
C ARG A 93 -7.53 -9.50 -13.51
N SER A 94 -7.26 -8.66 -12.52
CA SER A 94 -6.56 -7.38 -12.71
C SER A 94 -5.38 -7.21 -11.75
N ARG A 95 -5.63 -6.83 -10.48
CA ARG A 95 -4.57 -6.33 -9.57
C ARG A 95 -3.42 -7.30 -9.33
N LEU A 96 -3.69 -8.60 -9.19
CA LEU A 96 -2.67 -9.62 -8.96
C LEU A 96 -1.98 -10.14 -10.23
N LYS A 97 -2.54 -9.83 -11.42
CA LYS A 97 -2.05 -10.38 -12.69
C LYS A 97 -0.77 -9.69 -13.18
N PHE A 98 -0.58 -8.44 -12.81
CA PHE A 98 0.50 -7.60 -13.32
C PHE A 98 1.38 -7.10 -12.17
N PRO A 99 2.67 -6.83 -12.42
CA PRO A 99 3.49 -6.08 -11.48
C PRO A 99 2.81 -4.77 -11.11
N SER A 100 2.82 -4.42 -9.83
CA SER A 100 2.21 -3.18 -9.39
C SER A 100 2.98 -1.96 -9.89
N ASN A 101 2.30 -0.81 -9.90
CA ASN A 101 2.93 0.46 -10.26
C ASN A 101 4.09 0.80 -9.33
N ILE A 102 3.97 0.50 -8.03
CA ILE A 102 5.02 0.71 -7.03
C ILE A 102 6.24 -0.15 -7.37
N LYS A 103 6.04 -1.46 -7.60
CA LYS A 103 7.12 -2.40 -7.93
C LYS A 103 7.83 -2.03 -9.23
N MET A 104 7.07 -1.62 -10.24
CA MET A 104 7.62 -1.14 -11.51
C MET A 104 8.44 0.15 -11.34
N GLU A 105 8.03 1.03 -10.44
CA GLU A 105 8.74 2.27 -10.16
C GLU A 105 10.05 2.04 -9.41
N ILE A 106 10.04 1.19 -8.38
CA ILE A 106 11.26 0.73 -7.70
C ILE A 106 12.23 0.14 -8.72
N PHE A 107 11.75 -0.78 -9.58
CA PHE A 107 12.56 -1.40 -10.62
C PHE A 107 13.24 -0.35 -11.53
N ARG A 108 12.50 0.67 -12.00
CA ARG A 108 13.06 1.75 -12.84
C ARG A 108 14.14 2.54 -12.13
N ILE A 109 13.94 2.89 -10.86
CA ILE A 109 14.93 3.63 -10.06
C ILE A 109 16.19 2.79 -9.88
N THR A 110 16.04 1.50 -9.57
CA THR A 110 17.17 0.58 -9.40
C THR A 110 17.96 0.40 -10.70
N GLN A 111 17.29 0.27 -11.85
CA GLN A 111 17.99 0.18 -13.15
C GLN A 111 18.75 1.47 -13.47
N ALA A 112 18.12 2.64 -13.30
CA ALA A 112 18.78 3.93 -13.54
C ALA A 112 20.03 4.12 -12.67
N LYS A 113 20.00 3.66 -11.41
CA LYS A 113 21.17 3.68 -10.52
C LYS A 113 22.29 2.77 -11.03
N LYS A 114 21.96 1.59 -11.55
CA LYS A 114 22.94 0.64 -12.11
C LYS A 114 23.62 1.20 -13.35
N ASP A 115 22.87 1.88 -14.21
CA ASP A 115 23.39 2.46 -15.46
C ASP A 115 24.25 3.73 -15.23
N SER A 116 24.20 4.29 -14.02
CA SER A 116 24.98 5.48 -13.62
C SER A 116 26.33 5.18 -12.95
N LEU A 117 26.66 3.89 -12.76
CA LEU A 117 27.91 3.39 -12.16
C LEU A 117 28.85 2.85 -13.26
#